data_AF-A0A7W2IZA1-F1
#
_entry.id   AF-A0A7W2IZA1-F1
#
_cell.length_a   1.000
_cell.length_b   1.000
_cell.length_c   1.000
_cell.angle_alpha   90.00
_cell.angle_beta   90.00
_cell.angle_gamma   90.00
#
_symmetry.space_group_name_H-M   'P 1'
#
loop_
_entity.id
_entity.type
_entity.pdbx_description
1 polymer ?
#
loop_
_entity_poly.entity_id
_entity_poly.type
_entity_poly.pdbx_seq_one_letter_code
_entity_poly.pdbx_strand_id
1 'polypeptide(L)'
;MKRNNFIIGLVFLLVGMACLSVVVLFETKLNSILSGFAGGGICSGIVILWKYYHWTKPENKSKYKEKMESENIELYDERKEMLRNKAGRYAYLLGLVVLALSITIFSILGSLEIINDTRLIVLYLGGLLLFQYVTGVIIYKRLSKKY
;
A
#
# COMPACT_ATOMS: atom_id res chain seq x y z
N MET A 1 -17.85 -11.47 10.84
CA MET A 1 -16.72 -11.67 9.89
C MET A 1 -16.49 -13.15 9.61
N LYS A 2 -15.84 -13.49 8.49
CA LYS A 2 -15.43 -14.88 8.20
C LYS A 2 -14.30 -15.31 9.14
N ARG A 3 -14.30 -16.58 9.57
CA ARG A 3 -13.23 -17.19 10.39
C ARG A 3 -11.83 -17.03 9.77
N ASN A 4 -11.76 -16.96 8.43
CA ASN A 4 -10.49 -16.75 7.72
C ASN A 4 -9.80 -15.42 8.12
N ASN A 5 -10.55 -14.37 8.47
CA ASN A 5 -9.96 -13.09 8.87
C ASN A 5 -9.16 -13.21 10.17
N PHE A 6 -9.58 -14.11 11.07
CA PHE A 6 -8.81 -14.41 12.28
C PHE A 6 -7.48 -15.08 11.95
N ILE A 7 -7.50 -16.09 11.06
CA ILE A 7 -6.29 -16.80 10.61
C ILE A 7 -5.33 -15.82 9.92
N ILE A 8 -5.85 -14.97 9.03
CA ILE A 8 -5.06 -13.93 8.36
C ILE A 8 -4.40 -13.01 9.40
N GLY A 9 -5.18 -12.49 10.36
CA GLY A 9 -4.64 -11.63 11.41
C GLY A 9 -3.52 -12.29 12.21
N LEU A 10 -3.69 -13.58 12.53
CA LEU A 10 -2.70 -14.37 13.27
C LEU A 10 -1.44 -14.61 12.43
N VAL A 11 -1.57 -14.92 11.14
CA VAL A 11 -0.43 -15.09 10.22
C VAL A 11 0.35 -13.78 10.09
N PHE A 12 -0.31 -12.65 9.88
CA PHE A 12 0.36 -11.34 9.80
C PHE A 12 1.12 -11.01 11.09
N LEU A 13 0.54 -11.33 12.24
CA LEU A 13 1.15 -11.11 13.54
C LEU A 13 2.36 -12.03 13.76
N LEU A 14 2.27 -13.32 13.41
CA LEU A 14 3.39 -14.26 13.51
C LEU A 14 4.54 -13.91 12.58
N VAL A 15 4.25 -13.57 11.32
CA VAL A 15 5.27 -13.14 10.36
C VAL A 15 5.95 -11.87 10.87
N GLY A 16 5.18 -10.90 11.36
CA GLY A 16 5.73 -9.67 11.93
C GLY A 16 6.62 -9.92 13.16
N MET A 17 6.21 -10.81 14.06
CA MET A 17 7.04 -11.20 15.22
C MET A 17 8.30 -11.95 14.80
N ALA A 18 8.22 -12.87 13.83
CA ALA A 18 9.39 -13.56 13.31
C ALA A 18 10.41 -12.57 12.70
N CYS A 19 9.95 -11.61 11.90
CA CYS A 19 10.80 -10.53 11.39
C CYS A 19 11.42 -9.71 12.53
N LEU A 20 10.66 -9.37 13.57
CA LEU A 20 11.17 -8.63 14.73
C LEU A 20 12.23 -9.42 15.49
N SER A 21 12.00 -10.73 15.71
CA SER A 21 12.99 -11.61 16.34
C SER A 21 14.30 -11.65 15.56
N VAL A 22 14.23 -11.71 14.23
CA VAL A 22 15.44 -11.66 13.39
C VAL A 22 16.18 -10.34 13.56
N VAL A 23 15.46 -9.20 13.59
CA VAL A 23 16.07 -7.88 13.78
C VAL A 23 16.75 -7.74 15.14
N VAL A 24 16.14 -8.29 16.20
CA VAL A 24 16.67 -8.20 17.58
C VAL A 24 17.84 -9.15 17.80
N LEU A 25 17.79 -10.35 17.21
CA LEU A 25 18.79 -11.40 17.45
C LEU A 25 19.98 -11.33 16.48
N PHE A 26 19.82 -10.74 15.30
CA PHE A 26 20.85 -10.70 14.27
C PHE A 26 21.13 -9.26 13.80
N GLU A 27 22.39 -8.87 13.80
CA GLU A 27 22.85 -7.64 13.17
C GLU A 27 23.04 -7.89 11.66
N THR A 28 21.94 -7.79 10.91
CA THR A 28 21.98 -7.93 9.45
C THR A 28 21.92 -6.56 8.76
N LYS A 29 22.51 -6.46 7.57
CA LYS A 29 22.36 -5.28 6.70
C LYS A 29 20.91 -5.03 6.27
N LEU A 30 20.02 -6.01 6.46
CA LEU A 30 18.60 -5.94 6.11
C LEU A 30 17.70 -5.51 7.28
N ASN A 31 18.27 -5.18 8.44
CA ASN A 31 17.51 -4.84 9.64
C ASN A 31 16.51 -3.69 9.41
N SER A 32 16.83 -2.71 8.55
CA SER A 32 15.91 -1.63 8.18
C SER A 32 14.69 -2.11 7.39
N ILE A 33 14.87 -3.08 6.51
CA ILE A 33 13.77 -3.65 5.71
C ILE A 33 12.92 -4.57 6.58
N LEU A 34 13.57 -5.43 7.37
CA LEU A 34 12.91 -6.36 8.28
C LEU A 34 12.13 -5.65 9.39
N SER A 35 12.62 -4.50 9.88
CA SER A 35 11.88 -3.69 10.85
C SER A 35 10.62 -3.08 10.24
N GLY A 36 10.67 -2.67 8.96
CA GLY A 36 9.49 -2.24 8.20
C GLY A 36 8.44 -3.35 8.08
N PHE A 37 8.86 -4.57 7.73
CA PHE A 37 7.97 -5.73 7.69
C PHE A 37 7.45 -6.14 9.07
N ALA A 38 8.28 -6.07 10.10
CA ALA A 38 7.88 -6.34 11.48
C ALA A 38 6.77 -5.39 11.93
N GLY A 39 6.99 -4.07 11.77
CA GLY A 39 6.01 -3.05 12.12
C GLY A 39 4.72 -3.19 11.31
N GLY A 40 4.83 -3.33 9.99
CA GLY A 40 3.67 -3.51 9.11
C GLY A 40 2.86 -4.77 9.45
N GLY A 41 3.54 -5.90 9.68
CA GLY A 41 2.92 -7.18 10.01
C GLY A 41 2.23 -7.17 11.37
N ILE A 42 2.91 -6.72 12.43
CA ILE A 42 2.37 -6.68 13.79
C ILE A 42 1.17 -5.72 13.85
N CYS A 43 1.33 -4.48 13.38
CA CYS A 43 0.26 -3.49 13.42
C CYS A 43 -0.97 -3.97 12.63
N SER A 44 -0.78 -4.49 11.42
CA SER A 44 -1.88 -5.01 10.60
C SER A 44 -2.55 -6.22 11.27
N GLY A 45 -1.76 -7.16 11.80
CA GLY A 45 -2.26 -8.34 12.51
C GLY A 45 -3.13 -7.96 13.71
N ILE A 46 -2.66 -7.05 14.56
CA ILE A 46 -3.42 -6.55 15.73
C ILE A 46 -4.74 -5.92 15.29
N VAL A 47 -4.72 -5.03 14.30
CA VAL A 47 -5.93 -4.34 13.83
C VAL A 47 -6.96 -5.33 13.27
N ILE A 48 -6.51 -6.34 12.51
CA ILE A 48 -7.40 -7.37 11.95
C ILE A 48 -8.01 -8.22 13.08
N LEU A 49 -7.22 -8.65 14.05
CA LEU A 49 -7.69 -9.44 15.19
C LEU A 49 -8.66 -8.66 16.07
N TRP A 50 -8.36 -7.39 16.36
CA TRP A 50 -9.25 -6.50 17.11
C TRP A 50 -10.59 -6.32 16.39
N LYS A 51 -10.57 -6.02 15.09
CA LYS A 51 -11.78 -5.94 14.28
C LYS A 51 -12.54 -7.28 14.29
N TYR A 52 -11.86 -8.41 14.13
CA TYR A 52 -12.49 -9.72 14.16
C TYR A 52 -13.22 -9.94 15.49
N TYR A 53 -12.58 -9.67 16.63
CA TYR A 53 -13.21 -9.82 17.93
C TYR A 53 -14.39 -8.87 18.11
N HIS A 54 -14.21 -7.57 17.79
CA HIS A 54 -15.25 -6.55 17.94
C HIS A 54 -16.51 -6.86 17.12
N TRP A 55 -16.35 -7.29 15.86
CA TRP A 55 -17.46 -7.53 14.93
C TRP A 55 -18.03 -8.96 14.98
N THR A 56 -17.42 -9.87 15.74
CA THR A 56 -17.95 -11.23 15.95
C THR A 56 -18.83 -11.32 17.20
N LYS A 57 -18.75 -10.33 18.12
CA LYS A 57 -19.65 -10.24 19.27
C LYS A 57 -21.13 -10.17 18.83
N PRO A 58 -22.05 -10.87 19.54
CA PRO A 58 -23.46 -10.92 19.17
C PRO A 58 -24.12 -9.53 19.13
N GLU A 59 -23.76 -8.65 20.07
CA GLU A 59 -24.25 -7.26 20.17
C GLU A 59 -23.96 -6.42 18.91
N ASN A 60 -22.83 -6.66 18.25
CA ASN A 60 -22.39 -5.88 17.09
C ASN A 60 -22.73 -6.54 15.76
N LYS A 61 -23.33 -7.74 15.77
CA LYS A 61 -23.58 -8.52 14.56
C LYS A 61 -24.63 -7.86 13.65
N SER A 62 -25.66 -7.24 14.23
CA SER A 62 -26.66 -6.47 13.49
C SER A 62 -26.05 -5.23 12.85
N LYS A 63 -25.33 -4.41 13.64
CA LYS A 63 -24.59 -3.23 13.16
C LYS A 63 -23.56 -3.58 12.09
N TYR A 64 -22.89 -4.72 12.21
CA TYR A 64 -21.97 -5.21 11.20
C TYR A 64 -22.67 -5.51 9.88
N LYS A 65 -23.86 -6.13 9.93
CA LYS A 65 -24.63 -6.45 8.74
C LYS A 65 -25.11 -5.18 8.02
N GLU A 66 -25.66 -4.23 8.77
CA GLU A 66 -26.06 -2.92 8.24
C GLU A 66 -24.86 -2.18 7.61
N LYS A 67 -23.71 -2.18 8.29
CA LYS A 67 -22.47 -1.63 7.74
C LYS A 67 -22.03 -2.31 6.45
N MET A 68 -22.16 -3.63 6.34
CA MET A 68 -21.81 -4.36 5.10
C MET A 68 -22.78 -4.05 3.97
N GLU A 69 -24.06 -3.91 4.26
CA GLU A 69 -25.07 -3.52 3.27
C GLU A 69 -24.83 -2.07 2.79
N SER A 70 -24.55 -1.14 3.70
CA SER A 70 -24.24 0.24 3.32
C SER A 70 -22.96 0.33 2.52
N GLU A 71 -21.86 -0.31 2.95
CA GLU A 71 -20.62 -0.38 2.18
C GLU A 71 -20.85 -0.97 0.78
N ASN A 72 -21.69 -2.00 0.65
CA ASN A 72 -22.03 -2.59 -0.64
C ASN A 72 -22.78 -1.60 -1.54
N ILE A 73 -23.78 -0.88 -1.01
CA ILE A 73 -24.50 0.17 -1.77
C ILE A 73 -23.53 1.25 -2.23
N GLU A 74 -22.66 1.72 -1.33
CA GLU A 74 -21.69 2.77 -1.63
C GLU A 74 -20.64 2.37 -2.69
N LEU A 75 -20.30 1.07 -2.77
CA LEU A 75 -19.33 0.58 -3.74
C LEU A 75 -19.84 0.64 -5.18
N TYR A 76 -21.16 0.46 -5.38
CA TYR A 76 -21.84 0.50 -6.67
C TYR A 76 -22.56 1.83 -6.94
N ASP A 77 -22.44 2.79 -6.04
CA ASP A 77 -22.95 4.15 -6.26
C ASP A 77 -22.18 4.81 -7.41
N GLU A 78 -22.89 5.16 -8.49
CA GLU A 78 -22.33 5.71 -9.72
C GLU A 78 -21.55 7.01 -9.47
N ARG A 79 -22.03 7.86 -8.56
CA ARG A 79 -21.36 9.12 -8.21
C ARG A 79 -20.04 8.81 -7.49
N LYS A 80 -20.05 7.89 -6.54
CA LYS A 80 -18.83 7.48 -5.81
C LYS A 80 -17.83 6.80 -6.74
N GLU A 81 -18.30 6.00 -7.71
CA GLU A 81 -17.45 5.40 -8.73
C GLU A 81 -16.79 6.47 -9.62
N MET A 82 -17.56 7.44 -10.13
CA MET A 82 -17.02 8.56 -10.90
C MET A 82 -15.98 9.36 -10.09
N LEU A 83 -16.27 9.66 -8.82
CA LEU A 83 -15.33 10.38 -7.94
C LEU A 83 -14.04 9.59 -7.71
N ARG A 84 -14.13 8.27 -7.50
CA ARG A 84 -12.97 7.38 -7.34
C ARG A 84 -12.12 7.34 -8.61
N ASN A 85 -12.75 7.31 -9.78
CA ASN A 85 -12.02 7.37 -11.06
C ASN A 85 -11.30 8.71 -11.26
N LYS A 86 -11.94 9.84 -10.92
CA LYS A 86 -11.29 11.17 -10.95
C LYS A 86 -10.15 11.26 -9.95
N ALA A 87 -10.37 10.80 -8.71
CA ALA A 87 -9.35 10.77 -7.67
C ALA A 87 -8.16 9.91 -8.08
N GLY A 88 -8.39 8.73 -8.67
CA GLY A 88 -7.35 7.87 -9.22
C GLY A 88 -6.51 8.56 -10.29
N ARG A 89 -7.16 9.31 -11.22
CA ARG A 89 -6.45 10.12 -12.22
C ARG A 89 -5.59 11.21 -11.57
N TYR A 90 -6.14 11.97 -10.61
CA TYR A 90 -5.38 13.02 -9.94
C TYR A 90 -4.22 12.46 -9.12
N ALA A 91 -4.41 11.36 -8.39
CA ALA A 91 -3.36 10.67 -7.65
C ALA A 91 -2.26 10.15 -8.58
N TYR A 92 -2.62 9.60 -9.74
CA TYR A 92 -1.67 9.16 -10.76
C TYR A 92 -0.83 10.32 -11.31
N LEU A 93 -1.48 11.43 -11.69
CA LEU A 93 -0.77 12.63 -12.18
C LEU A 93 0.15 13.22 -11.09
N LEU A 94 -0.35 13.34 -9.86
CA LEU A 94 0.45 13.82 -8.73
C LEU A 94 1.63 12.88 -8.46
N GLY A 95 1.44 11.57 -8.54
CA GLY A 95 2.51 10.57 -8.42
C GLY A 95 3.62 10.75 -9.46
N LEU A 96 3.26 10.98 -10.73
CA LEU A 96 4.24 11.26 -11.78
C LEU A 96 5.03 12.56 -11.51
N VAL A 97 4.34 13.62 -11.04
CA VAL A 97 4.99 14.88 -10.67
C VAL A 97 5.95 14.69 -9.50
N VAL A 98 5.54 13.97 -8.45
CA VAL A 98 6.39 13.68 -7.28
C VAL A 98 7.62 12.86 -7.70
N LEU A 99 7.47 11.88 -8.60
CA LEU A 99 8.61 11.12 -9.11
C LEU A 99 9.57 12.00 -9.92
N ALA A 100 9.04 12.85 -10.81
CA ALA A 100 9.86 13.79 -11.57
C ALA A 100 10.63 14.76 -10.67
N LEU A 101 9.96 15.34 -9.66
CA LEU A 101 10.61 16.20 -8.66
C LEU A 101 11.67 15.45 -7.86
N SER A 102 11.38 14.21 -7.45
CA SER A 102 12.34 13.36 -6.73
C SER A 102 13.59 13.10 -7.56
N ILE A 103 13.43 12.77 -8.86
CA ILE A 103 14.56 12.61 -9.79
C ILE A 103 15.42 13.87 -9.86
N THR A 104 14.81 15.04 -9.97
CA THR A 104 15.52 16.33 -10.02
C THR A 104 16.27 16.59 -8.71
N ILE A 105 15.61 16.41 -7.56
CA ILE A 105 16.22 16.63 -6.23
C ILE A 105 17.42 15.72 -6.05
N PHE A 106 17.27 14.40 -6.29
CA PHE A 106 18.39 13.48 -6.17
C PHE A 106 19.50 13.82 -7.17
N SER A 107 19.18 14.19 -8.41
CA SER A 107 20.21 14.59 -9.39
C SER A 107 21.02 15.81 -8.91
N ILE A 108 20.38 16.82 -8.31
CA ILE A 108 21.07 17.98 -7.73
C ILE A 108 21.94 17.55 -6.54
N LEU A 109 21.40 16.75 -5.61
CA LEU A 109 22.15 16.25 -4.45
C LEU A 109 23.38 15.44 -4.86
N GLY A 110 23.26 14.64 -5.92
CA GLY A 110 24.38 13.90 -6.52
C GLY A 110 25.41 14.83 -7.17
N SER A 111 24.98 15.89 -7.86
CA SER A 111 25.89 16.87 -8.45
C SER A 111 26.63 17.72 -7.41
N LEU A 112 26.07 17.88 -6.21
CA LEU A 112 26.70 18.54 -5.07
C LEU A 112 27.55 17.58 -4.22
N GLU A 113 27.69 16.32 -4.63
CA GLU A 113 28.43 15.27 -3.93
C GLU A 113 27.99 15.06 -2.46
N ILE A 114 26.74 15.41 -2.13
CA ILE A 114 26.17 15.25 -0.78
C ILE A 114 25.86 13.77 -0.50
N ILE A 115 25.45 13.03 -1.53
CA ILE A 115 25.04 11.62 -1.44
C ILE A 115 25.84 10.79 -2.46
N ASN A 116 26.48 9.74 -1.97
CA ASN A 116 27.17 8.75 -2.80
C ASN A 116 26.16 7.86 -3.54
N ASP A 117 26.55 7.37 -4.73
CA ASP A 117 25.76 6.43 -5.54
C ASP A 117 24.39 6.94 -6.04
N THR A 118 24.22 8.26 -6.10
CA THR A 118 22.99 8.91 -6.58
C THR A 118 22.57 8.47 -8.00
N ARG A 119 23.52 8.04 -8.84
CA ARG A 119 23.24 7.51 -10.18
C ARG A 119 22.27 6.32 -10.16
N LEU A 120 22.43 5.38 -9.22
CA LEU A 120 21.55 4.21 -9.12
C LEU A 120 20.15 4.61 -8.68
N ILE A 121 20.03 5.55 -7.74
CA ILE A 121 18.75 6.08 -7.26
C ILE A 121 17.99 6.76 -8.40
N VAL A 122 18.67 7.63 -9.15
CA VAL A 122 18.07 8.35 -10.29
C VAL A 122 17.62 7.39 -11.38
N LEU A 123 18.44 6.39 -11.72
CA LEU A 123 18.07 5.36 -12.70
C LEU A 123 16.85 4.55 -12.26
N TYR A 124 16.80 4.15 -10.98
CA TYR A 124 15.66 3.43 -10.43
C TYR A 124 14.37 4.28 -10.47
N LEU A 125 14.43 5.53 -10.02
CA LEU A 125 13.28 6.44 -10.05
C LEU A 125 12.82 6.75 -11.48
N GLY A 126 13.76 6.95 -12.42
CA GLY A 126 13.46 7.13 -13.84
C GLY A 126 12.80 5.90 -14.45
N GLY A 127 13.31 4.70 -14.14
CA GLY A 127 12.69 3.45 -14.52
C GLY A 127 11.26 3.30 -13.97
N LEU A 128 11.04 3.67 -12.70
CA LEU A 128 9.72 3.64 -12.08
C LEU A 128 8.74 4.62 -12.74
N LEU A 129 9.20 5.83 -13.09
CA LEU A 129 8.40 6.83 -13.79
C LEU A 129 7.97 6.31 -15.17
N LEU A 130 8.91 5.74 -15.94
CA LEU A 130 8.62 5.13 -17.24
C LEU A 130 7.63 3.96 -17.10
N PHE A 131 7.87 3.08 -16.12
CA PHE A 131 6.99 1.95 -15.84
C PHE A 131 5.56 2.41 -15.51
N GLN A 132 5.40 3.41 -14.65
CA GLN A 132 4.09 3.97 -14.31
C GLN A 132 3.40 4.58 -15.53
N TYR A 133 4.13 5.36 -16.33
CA TYR A 133 3.60 5.98 -17.55
C TYR A 133 3.12 4.93 -18.56
N VAL A 134 3.98 3.97 -18.90
CA VAL A 134 3.68 2.90 -19.87
C VAL A 134 2.51 2.06 -19.40
N THR A 135 2.50 1.66 -18.12
CA THR A 135 1.40 0.89 -17.54
C THR A 135 0.09 1.66 -17.60
N GLY A 136 0.09 2.96 -17.29
CA GLY A 136 -1.08 3.82 -17.42
C GLY A 136 -1.63 3.86 -18.85
N VAL A 137 -0.76 4.00 -19.85
CA VAL A 137 -1.14 3.99 -21.28
C VAL A 137 -1.70 2.63 -21.70
N ILE A 138 -1.07 1.51 -21.31
CA ILE A 138 -1.53 0.16 -21.64
C ILE A 138 -2.90 -0.11 -21.02
N ILE A 139 -3.09 0.21 -19.74
CA ILE A 139 -4.37 0.01 -19.04
C ILE A 139 -5.45 0.85 -19.71
N TYR A 140 -5.19 2.12 -20.01
CA TYR A 140 -6.14 2.98 -20.70
C TYR A 140 -6.56 2.41 -22.07
N LYS A 141 -5.59 1.99 -22.90
CA LYS A 141 -5.88 1.36 -24.20
C LYS A 141 -6.70 0.09 -24.07
N ARG A 142 -6.42 -0.75 -23.05
CA ARG A 142 -7.18 -1.97 -22.79
C ARG A 142 -8.62 -1.65 -22.36
N LEU A 143 -8.81 -0.66 -21.49
CA LEU A 143 -10.13 -0.24 -21.04
C LEU A 143 -10.94 0.38 -22.18
N SER A 144 -10.34 1.26 -22.99
CA SER A 144 -10.99 1.89 -24.15
C SER A 144 -11.37 0.92 -25.27
N LYS A 145 -10.81 -0.29 -25.29
CA LYS A 145 -11.23 -1.36 -26.21
C LYS A 145 -12.34 -2.24 -25.66
N LYS A 146 -12.45 -2.31 -24.32
CA LYS A 146 -13.40 -3.17 -23.62
C LYS A 146 -14.74 -2.48 -23.43
N TYR A 147 -14.71 -1.18 -23.16
CA TYR A 147 -15.86 -0.28 -22.99
C TYR A 147 -15.92 0.67 -24.15
#